data_AF-A0A0E3P2J4-F1
#
_entry.id   AF-A0A0E3P2J4-F1
#
_cell.length_a   1.000
_cell.length_b   1.000
_cell.length_c   1.000
_cell.angle_alpha   90.00
_cell.angle_beta   90.00
_cell.angle_gamma   90.00
#
_symmetry.space_group_name_H-M   'P 1'
#
loop_
_entity.id
_entity.type
_entity.pdbx_description
1 polymer ?
#
loop_
_entity_poly.entity_id
_entity_poly.type
_entity_poly.pdbx_seq_one_letter_code
_entity_poly.pdbx_strand_id
1 'polypeptide(L)'
;MTDKKAAKREVAADGKKGFGTIIGKISGKERLELEVERLNSRIAELEHALQGTKNQLEKKEALARQAVADRQEAESRLNQELVRIHTLSHELETLREESGGKLEFRGIETLSSAAIKAYLSKLNSFHSPANDLLTVYLPYGTRLSAVLPEKTLSFLGEETRSLLDRLDPETGLVFFYDLHRMISEAIVPPVPVSFPAWHLKGSFETVPLEEILNIDFRMLVLVLHAGESFIGFAPDARAFDKEEFIKSSVKEKHSKGGFSQRRFERLREEDIAHHMDKFFETLDNILEENSPINCVILNGDAQLIKEAQRRLPLNLEIIEKPADIKVEKTGGEEILRTVLSSRRYLL
;
A
#
# COMPACT_ATOMS: atom_id res chain seq x y z
N MET A 1 -35.97 -0.63 36.44
CA MET A 1 -34.78 -0.34 37.25
C MET A 1 -34.43 1.12 36.97
N THR A 2 -34.96 2.06 37.76
CA THR A 2 -34.30 2.74 38.93
C THR A 2 -33.09 3.56 38.46
N ASP A 3 -32.93 4.87 38.69
CA ASP A 3 -33.29 5.77 39.80
C ASP A 3 -33.32 7.25 39.30
N LYS A 4 -34.29 8.09 39.66
CA LYS A 4 -34.32 9.01 40.83
C LYS A 4 -32.98 9.62 41.28
N LYS A 5 -32.85 10.95 41.13
CA LYS A 5 -32.37 11.79 42.24
C LYS A 5 -32.84 13.24 42.13
N ALA A 6 -33.61 13.64 43.13
CA ALA A 6 -33.99 15.00 43.45
C ALA A 6 -32.86 15.71 44.21
N ALA A 7 -32.78 17.03 44.06
CA ALA A 7 -32.09 17.90 45.01
C ALA A 7 -32.98 19.13 45.30
N LYS A 8 -33.63 19.10 46.46
CA LYS A 8 -34.14 20.27 47.18
C LYS A 8 -32.98 20.89 47.96
N ARG A 9 -32.90 22.22 48.02
CA ARG A 9 -32.59 22.92 49.28
C ARG A 9 -33.07 24.37 49.25
N GLU A 10 -33.93 24.65 50.22
CA GLU A 10 -34.39 25.96 50.68
C GLU A 10 -33.22 26.77 51.26
N VAL A 11 -33.26 28.09 51.11
CA VAL A 11 -32.65 29.02 52.08
C VAL A 11 -33.62 30.17 52.36
N ALA A 12 -34.12 30.12 53.60
CA ALA A 12 -34.64 31.14 54.50
C ALA A 12 -34.70 32.62 54.03
N ALA A 13 -35.89 33.19 54.16
CA ALA A 13 -36.12 34.62 54.31
C ALA A 13 -36.19 34.96 55.81
N ASP A 14 -35.27 35.82 56.27
CA ASP A 14 -35.32 36.47 57.58
C ASP A 14 -35.91 37.88 57.44
N GLY A 15 -36.62 38.31 58.47
CA GLY A 15 -37.59 39.39 58.41
C GLY A 15 -37.12 40.76 58.89
N LYS A 16 -38.10 41.67 58.77
CA LYS A 16 -38.27 43.00 59.40
C LYS A 16 -37.53 44.18 58.76
N LYS A 17 -38.32 45.05 58.13
CA LYS A 17 -38.76 46.32 58.75
C LYS A 17 -39.94 46.91 57.97
N GLY A 18 -40.94 47.38 58.72
CA GLY A 18 -42.21 47.86 58.20
C GLY A 18 -42.06 49.06 57.27
N PHE A 19 -42.90 49.08 56.25
CA PHE A 19 -43.31 50.31 55.59
C PHE A 19 -44.82 50.42 55.74
N GLY A 20 -45.22 51.49 56.41
CA GLY A 20 -46.60 51.86 56.61
C GLY A 20 -47.31 52.11 55.29
N THR A 21 -48.58 51.71 55.27
CA THR A 21 -49.70 52.33 54.59
C THR A 21 -49.38 53.52 53.67
N ILE A 22 -49.24 53.26 52.37
CA ILE A 22 -49.67 54.20 51.32
C ILE A 22 -50.21 53.37 50.14
N ILE A 23 -51.47 52.93 50.25
CA ILE A 23 -52.23 52.48 49.07
C ILE A 23 -52.66 53.74 48.33
N GLY A 24 -51.80 54.20 47.42
CA GLY A 24 -52.21 55.12 46.36
C GLY A 24 -53.12 54.36 45.40
N LYS A 25 -54.34 54.85 45.18
CA LYS A 25 -55.21 54.40 44.09
C LYS A 25 -54.49 54.66 42.78
N ILE A 26 -53.86 53.64 42.21
CA ILE A 26 -53.26 53.71 40.88
C ILE A 26 -54.37 54.10 39.92
N SER A 27 -54.22 55.27 39.30
CA SER A 27 -55.16 55.82 38.33
C SER A 27 -55.30 54.85 37.15
N GLY A 28 -56.47 54.78 36.50
CA GLY A 28 -56.64 54.00 35.27
C GLY A 28 -55.59 54.33 34.19
N LYS A 29 -55.01 55.53 34.26
CA LYS A 29 -53.91 56.01 33.41
C LYS A 29 -52.56 55.35 33.73
N GLU A 30 -52.19 55.21 35.00
CA GLU A 30 -50.91 54.58 35.41
C GLU A 30 -50.89 53.07 35.09
N ARG A 31 -52.03 52.38 35.18
CA ARG A 31 -52.15 50.99 34.72
C ARG A 31 -51.91 50.85 33.22
N LEU A 32 -52.43 51.79 32.43
CA LEU A 32 -52.21 51.81 30.98
C LEU A 32 -50.76 52.13 30.63
N GLU A 33 -50.10 53.02 31.36
CA GLU A 33 -48.68 53.35 31.15
C GLU A 33 -47.77 52.14 31.42
N LEU A 34 -48.01 51.39 32.50
CA LEU A 34 -47.28 50.14 32.78
C LEU A 34 -47.54 49.06 31.73
N GLU A 35 -48.77 48.94 31.21
CA GLU A 35 -49.11 48.00 30.14
C GLU A 35 -48.40 48.36 28.83
N VAL A 36 -48.34 49.66 28.49
CA VAL A 36 -47.62 50.17 27.31
C VAL A 36 -46.12 49.89 27.43
N GLU A 37 -45.51 50.13 28.59
CA GLU A 37 -44.10 49.86 28.81
C GLU A 37 -43.77 48.36 28.72
N ARG A 38 -44.65 47.51 29.25
CA ARG A 38 -44.55 46.04 29.12
C ARG A 38 -44.67 45.59 27.67
N LEU A 39 -45.65 46.13 26.92
CA LEU A 39 -45.85 45.79 25.52
C LEU A 39 -44.69 46.26 24.65
N ASN A 40 -44.15 47.45 24.90
CA ASN A 40 -42.97 47.96 24.19
C ASN A 40 -41.73 47.11 24.47
N SER A 41 -41.53 46.69 25.72
CA SER A 41 -40.45 45.76 26.09
C SER A 41 -40.60 44.42 25.35
N ARG A 42 -41.84 43.91 25.26
CA ARG A 42 -42.15 42.66 24.54
C ARG A 42 -41.92 42.80 23.03
N ILE A 43 -42.26 43.95 22.45
CA ILE A 43 -42.03 44.25 21.03
C ILE A 43 -40.52 44.27 20.76
N ALA A 44 -39.74 44.97 21.58
CA ALA A 44 -38.28 45.03 21.44
C ALA A 44 -37.62 43.64 21.56
N GLU A 45 -38.06 42.81 22.51
CA GLU A 45 -37.60 41.42 22.65
C GLU A 45 -37.93 40.58 21.40
N LEU A 46 -39.16 40.70 20.88
CA LEU A 46 -39.60 39.96 19.69
C LEU A 46 -38.88 40.41 18.43
N GLU A 47 -38.61 41.71 18.27
CA GLU A 47 -37.83 42.27 17.16
C GLU A 47 -36.38 41.76 17.19
N HIS A 48 -35.75 41.75 18.37
CA HIS A 48 -34.40 41.21 18.53
C HIS A 48 -34.36 39.69 18.27
N ALA A 49 -35.38 38.95 18.71
CA ALA A 49 -35.50 37.52 18.43
C ALA A 49 -35.71 37.24 16.93
N LEU A 50 -36.55 38.02 16.24
CA LEU A 50 -36.75 37.95 14.79
C LEU A 50 -35.47 38.23 14.02
N GLN A 51 -34.70 39.24 14.43
CA GLN A 51 -33.42 39.54 13.79
C GLN A 51 -32.41 38.40 14.00
N GLY A 52 -32.39 37.81 15.20
CA GLY A 52 -31.56 36.65 15.51
C GLY A 52 -31.90 35.42 14.65
N THR A 53 -33.19 35.10 14.51
CA THR A 53 -33.63 33.95 13.69
C THR A 53 -33.39 34.19 12.20
N LYS A 54 -33.59 35.43 11.70
CA LYS A 54 -33.28 35.80 10.32
C LYS A 54 -31.80 35.62 10.00
N ASN A 55 -30.90 36.12 10.86
CA ASN A 55 -29.46 35.95 10.68
C ASN A 55 -29.04 34.46 10.71
N GLN A 56 -29.70 33.64 11.55
CA GLN A 56 -29.45 32.19 11.58
C GLN A 56 -29.95 31.50 10.32
N LEU A 57 -31.10 31.91 9.80
CA LEU A 57 -31.65 31.38 8.55
C LEU A 57 -30.73 31.70 7.37
N GLU A 58 -30.27 32.95 7.25
CA GLU A 58 -29.34 33.37 6.20
C GLU A 58 -28.02 32.58 6.25
N LYS A 59 -27.46 32.35 7.46
CA LYS A 59 -26.27 31.50 7.63
C LYS A 59 -26.52 30.06 7.21
N LYS A 60 -27.66 29.48 7.57
CA LYS A 60 -28.03 28.10 7.19
C LYS A 60 -28.26 27.99 5.68
N GLU A 61 -28.90 28.98 5.06
CA GLU A 61 -29.08 29.02 3.61
C GLU A 61 -27.74 29.14 2.88
N ALA A 62 -26.82 29.98 3.37
CA ALA A 62 -25.48 30.08 2.79
C ALA A 62 -24.71 28.76 2.89
N LEU A 63 -24.74 28.08 4.04
CA LEU A 63 -24.14 26.77 4.22
C LEU A 63 -24.77 25.70 3.32
N ALA A 64 -26.10 25.72 3.14
CA ALA A 64 -26.79 24.81 2.25
C ALA A 64 -26.39 25.02 0.79
N ARG A 65 -26.28 26.28 0.34
CA ARG A 65 -25.80 26.60 -1.02
C ARG A 65 -24.36 26.14 -1.23
N GLN A 66 -23.48 26.35 -0.24
CA GLN A 66 -22.10 25.88 -0.32
C GLN A 66 -22.02 24.35 -0.40
N ALA A 67 -22.76 23.64 0.43
CA ALA A 67 -22.76 22.17 0.42
C ALA A 67 -23.27 21.59 -0.92
N VAL A 68 -24.25 22.24 -1.56
CA VAL A 68 -24.72 21.86 -2.90
C VAL A 68 -23.64 22.11 -3.95
N ALA A 69 -22.94 23.24 -3.90
CA ALA A 69 -21.84 23.55 -4.81
C ALA A 69 -20.68 22.55 -4.65
N ASP A 70 -20.27 22.25 -3.41
CA ASP A 70 -19.22 21.26 -3.12
C ASP A 70 -19.60 19.86 -3.63
N ARG A 71 -20.89 19.48 -3.52
CA ARG A 71 -21.40 18.22 -4.05
C ARG A 71 -21.32 18.18 -5.57
N GLN A 72 -21.76 19.25 -6.25
CA GLN A 72 -21.72 19.35 -7.71
C GLN A 72 -20.28 19.30 -8.24
N GLU A 73 -19.35 19.95 -7.56
CA GLU A 73 -17.92 19.89 -7.91
C GLU A 73 -17.36 18.47 -7.74
N ALA A 74 -17.69 17.79 -6.63
CA ALA A 74 -17.29 16.41 -6.41
C ALA A 74 -17.87 15.45 -7.47
N GLU A 75 -19.13 15.61 -7.85
CA GLU A 75 -19.77 14.83 -8.92
C GLU A 75 -19.13 15.09 -10.28
N SER A 76 -18.78 16.34 -10.59
CA SER A 76 -18.08 16.68 -11.83
C SER A 76 -16.71 16.00 -11.92
N ARG A 77 -15.94 15.99 -10.83
CA ARG A 77 -14.65 15.30 -10.76
C ARG A 77 -14.80 13.80 -10.89
N LEU A 78 -15.78 13.20 -10.21
CA LEU A 78 -16.07 11.77 -10.34
C LEU A 78 -16.39 11.39 -11.79
N ASN A 79 -17.21 12.20 -12.47
CA ASN A 79 -17.53 11.96 -13.88
C ASN A 79 -16.30 12.11 -14.78
N GLN A 80 -15.42 13.08 -14.53
CA GLN A 80 -14.15 13.22 -15.27
C GLN A 80 -13.26 11.98 -15.08
N GLU A 81 -13.11 11.48 -13.86
CA GLU A 81 -12.33 10.27 -13.58
C GLU A 81 -12.97 9.01 -14.19
N LEU A 82 -14.31 8.88 -14.15
CA LEU A 82 -15.02 7.78 -14.80
C LEU A 82 -14.81 7.78 -16.32
N VAL A 83 -14.90 8.95 -16.96
CA VAL A 83 -14.58 9.10 -18.38
C VAL A 83 -13.13 8.71 -18.64
N ARG A 84 -12.19 9.19 -17.82
CA ARG A 84 -10.77 8.86 -17.96
C ARG A 84 -10.49 7.37 -17.78
N ILE A 85 -11.12 6.71 -16.80
CA ILE A 85 -11.03 5.27 -16.62
C ILE A 85 -11.56 4.56 -17.86
N HIS A 86 -12.71 4.98 -18.39
CA HIS A 86 -13.26 4.36 -19.60
C HIS A 86 -12.35 4.56 -20.81
N THR A 87 -11.78 5.76 -21.00
CA THR A 87 -10.81 6.04 -22.07
C THR A 87 -9.57 5.18 -21.91
N LEU A 88 -8.97 5.13 -20.72
CA LEU A 88 -7.79 4.31 -20.43
C LEU A 88 -8.09 2.81 -20.58
N SER A 89 -9.27 2.34 -20.17
CA SER A 89 -9.69 0.97 -20.38
C SER A 89 -9.80 0.66 -21.86
N HIS A 90 -10.36 1.57 -22.66
CA HIS A 90 -10.41 1.40 -24.10
C HIS A 90 -9.02 1.45 -24.73
N GLU A 91 -8.16 2.38 -24.34
CA GLU A 91 -6.76 2.42 -24.77
C GLU A 91 -5.99 1.15 -24.39
N LEU A 92 -6.25 0.58 -23.21
CA LEU A 92 -5.67 -0.70 -22.80
C LEU A 92 -6.23 -1.86 -23.63
N GLU A 93 -7.52 -1.84 -23.96
CA GLU A 93 -8.16 -2.86 -24.78
C GLU A 93 -7.67 -2.78 -26.23
N THR A 94 -7.55 -1.58 -26.81
CA THR A 94 -6.92 -1.37 -28.12
C THR A 94 -5.45 -1.73 -28.08
N LEU A 95 -4.70 -1.38 -27.03
CA LEU A 95 -3.31 -1.81 -26.86
C LEU A 95 -3.20 -3.32 -26.71
N ARG A 96 -4.19 -4.00 -26.10
CA ARG A 96 -4.25 -5.47 -26.00
C ARG A 96 -4.59 -6.11 -27.34
N GLU A 97 -5.51 -5.53 -28.11
CA GLU A 97 -5.88 -5.98 -29.46
C GLU A 97 -4.75 -5.74 -30.48
N GLU A 98 -4.09 -4.59 -30.42
CA GLU A 98 -2.86 -4.27 -31.16
C GLU A 98 -1.68 -5.12 -30.69
N SER A 99 -1.67 -5.50 -29.41
CA SER A 99 -0.78 -6.51 -28.84
C SER A 99 -1.30 -7.94 -29.01
N GLY A 100 -2.36 -8.18 -29.81
CA GLY A 100 -2.89 -9.51 -30.11
C GLY A 100 -1.90 -10.41 -30.87
N GLY A 101 -0.75 -9.85 -31.28
CA GLY A 101 0.44 -10.58 -31.74
C GLY A 101 1.60 -10.64 -30.73
N LYS A 102 1.46 -10.13 -29.50
CA LYS A 102 2.46 -10.25 -28.44
C LYS A 102 2.19 -11.54 -27.67
N LEU A 103 3.22 -12.36 -27.63
CA LEU A 103 3.25 -13.61 -26.89
C LEU A 103 2.90 -13.38 -25.42
N GLU A 104 1.85 -14.03 -24.94
CA GLU A 104 1.46 -14.02 -23.53
C GLU A 104 1.97 -15.28 -22.83
N PHE A 105 2.26 -15.17 -21.53
CA PHE A 105 2.56 -16.34 -20.72
C PHE A 105 1.25 -17.14 -20.52
N ARG A 106 1.30 -18.46 -20.67
CA ARG A 106 0.15 -19.35 -20.42
C ARG A 106 -0.35 -19.28 -18.98
N GLY A 107 0.52 -18.90 -18.05
CA GLY A 107 0.19 -18.71 -16.65
C GLY A 107 1.37 -18.15 -15.85
N ILE A 108 1.05 -17.47 -14.76
CA ILE A 108 2.02 -16.96 -13.79
C ILE A 108 1.57 -17.41 -12.41
N GLU A 109 2.41 -18.15 -11.72
CA GLU A 109 2.14 -18.69 -10.39
C GLU A 109 3.18 -18.17 -9.40
N THR A 110 2.75 -17.88 -8.17
CA THR A 110 3.65 -17.55 -7.06
C THR A 110 3.71 -18.73 -6.11
N LEU A 111 4.90 -19.32 -5.96
CA LEU A 111 5.14 -20.52 -5.17
C LEU A 111 5.86 -20.16 -3.88
N SER A 112 5.31 -20.57 -2.74
CA SER A 112 5.99 -20.49 -1.44
C SER A 112 7.20 -21.44 -1.40
N SER A 113 8.10 -21.25 -0.42
CA SER A 113 9.28 -22.12 -0.24
C SER A 113 8.92 -23.62 -0.17
N ALA A 114 7.86 -24.00 0.55
CA ALA A 114 7.40 -25.38 0.59
C ALA A 114 6.83 -25.86 -0.76
N ALA A 115 6.07 -25.00 -1.44
CA ALA A 115 5.45 -25.33 -2.73
C ALA A 115 6.49 -25.52 -3.84
N ILE A 116 7.53 -24.67 -3.89
CA ILE A 116 8.61 -24.81 -4.88
C ILE A 116 9.42 -26.09 -4.64
N LYS A 117 9.75 -26.44 -3.39
CA LYS A 117 10.45 -27.71 -3.10
C LYS A 117 9.63 -28.93 -3.52
N ALA A 118 8.34 -28.93 -3.21
CA ALA A 118 7.43 -29.99 -3.69
C ALA A 118 7.32 -30.02 -5.22
N TYR A 119 7.39 -28.85 -5.87
CA TYR A 119 7.36 -28.73 -7.32
C TYR A 119 8.64 -29.26 -7.98
N LEU A 120 9.81 -28.92 -7.46
CA LEU A 120 11.10 -29.44 -7.94
C LEU A 120 11.19 -30.96 -7.77
N SER A 121 10.66 -31.51 -6.67
CA SER A 121 10.54 -32.96 -6.52
C SER A 121 9.69 -33.61 -7.61
N LYS A 122 8.63 -32.94 -8.09
CA LYS A 122 7.85 -33.42 -9.25
C LYS A 122 8.63 -33.29 -10.54
N LEU A 123 9.31 -32.17 -10.79
CA LEU A 123 10.16 -32.00 -11.97
C LEU A 123 11.25 -33.05 -12.06
N ASN A 124 11.92 -33.36 -10.94
CA ASN A 124 12.95 -34.38 -10.87
C ASN A 124 12.42 -35.80 -11.12
N SER A 125 11.10 -36.03 -11.00
CA SER A 125 10.48 -37.32 -11.31
C SER A 125 10.27 -37.57 -12.80
N PHE A 126 10.40 -36.55 -13.65
CA PHE A 126 10.30 -36.71 -15.10
C PHE A 126 11.56 -37.38 -15.65
N HIS A 127 11.37 -38.47 -16.38
CA HIS A 127 12.44 -39.18 -17.06
C HIS A 127 12.10 -39.38 -18.54
N SER A 128 13.06 -39.03 -19.40
CA SER A 128 13.01 -39.29 -20.83
C SER A 128 14.24 -40.08 -21.29
N PRO A 129 14.05 -41.23 -21.95
CA PRO A 129 15.16 -42.02 -22.49
C PRO A 129 15.86 -41.32 -23.66
N ALA A 130 15.23 -40.32 -24.28
CA ALA A 130 15.77 -39.61 -25.45
C ALA A 130 16.77 -38.51 -25.09
N ASN A 131 16.99 -38.23 -23.79
CA ASN A 131 17.79 -37.11 -23.30
C ASN A 131 17.36 -35.74 -23.88
N ASP A 132 16.05 -35.48 -23.88
CA ASP A 132 15.41 -34.30 -24.46
C ASP A 132 14.91 -33.29 -23.41
N LEU A 133 15.33 -33.44 -22.14
CA LEU A 133 14.99 -32.51 -21.07
C LEU A 133 16.12 -31.51 -20.87
N LEU A 134 15.81 -30.25 -21.17
CA LEU A 134 16.70 -29.10 -21.08
C LEU A 134 16.46 -28.34 -19.77
N THR A 135 17.54 -28.08 -19.04
CA THR A 135 17.56 -27.13 -17.91
C THR A 135 18.59 -26.05 -18.20
N VAL A 136 18.23 -24.79 -17.99
CA VAL A 136 19.13 -23.64 -18.18
C VAL A 136 19.06 -22.73 -16.97
N TYR A 137 20.21 -22.43 -16.39
CA TYR A 137 20.38 -21.44 -15.33
C TYR A 137 20.88 -20.14 -15.97
N LEU A 138 20.11 -19.06 -15.80
CA LEU A 138 20.39 -17.75 -16.34
C LEU A 138 20.50 -16.73 -15.19
N PRO A 139 21.72 -16.36 -14.78
CA PRO A 139 21.94 -15.22 -13.89
C PRO A 139 21.39 -13.92 -14.47
N TYR A 140 21.20 -12.92 -13.61
CA TYR A 140 20.79 -11.58 -14.03
C TYR A 140 21.73 -11.01 -15.11
N GLY A 141 21.14 -10.33 -16.10
CA GLY A 141 21.86 -9.74 -17.23
C GLY A 141 22.43 -10.74 -18.25
N THR A 142 22.21 -12.04 -18.08
CA THR A 142 22.65 -13.06 -19.05
C THR A 142 21.54 -13.40 -20.04
N ARG A 143 21.91 -13.54 -21.32
CA ARG A 143 20.99 -13.95 -22.39
C ARG A 143 21.09 -15.45 -22.65
N LEU A 144 19.98 -16.01 -23.12
CA LEU A 144 19.89 -17.42 -23.49
C LEU A 144 20.94 -17.83 -24.54
N SER A 145 21.18 -16.96 -25.53
CA SER A 145 22.17 -17.17 -26.59
C SER A 145 23.63 -17.15 -26.12
N ALA A 146 23.90 -16.56 -24.96
CA ALA A 146 25.24 -16.56 -24.36
C ALA A 146 25.55 -17.87 -23.61
N VAL A 147 24.51 -18.56 -23.14
CA VAL A 147 24.63 -19.78 -22.34
C VAL A 147 24.46 -21.04 -23.19
N LEU A 148 23.51 -21.04 -24.14
CA LEU A 148 23.20 -22.20 -24.98
C LEU A 148 23.94 -22.16 -26.33
N PRO A 149 24.47 -23.30 -26.80
CA PRO A 149 24.97 -23.43 -28.17
C PRO A 149 23.87 -23.23 -29.21
N GLU A 150 24.20 -22.66 -30.37
CA GLU A 150 23.25 -22.36 -31.46
C GLU A 150 22.43 -23.59 -31.90
N LYS A 151 23.05 -24.76 -31.93
CA LYS A 151 22.36 -26.03 -32.26
C LYS A 151 21.22 -26.31 -31.29
N THR A 152 21.44 -26.14 -29.98
CA THR A 152 20.40 -26.37 -28.96
C THR A 152 19.38 -25.24 -28.98
N LEU A 153 19.85 -24.01 -29.19
CA LEU A 153 19.00 -22.85 -29.34
C LEU A 153 17.96 -23.06 -30.45
N SER A 154 18.35 -23.63 -31.61
CA SER A 154 17.45 -23.86 -32.75
C SER A 154 16.22 -24.71 -32.45
N PHE A 155 16.26 -25.57 -31.41
CA PHE A 155 15.10 -26.35 -31.00
C PHE A 155 14.05 -25.51 -30.26
N LEU A 156 14.49 -24.41 -29.64
CA LEU A 156 13.60 -23.45 -28.98
C LEU A 156 12.90 -22.60 -30.03
N GLY A 157 11.57 -22.58 -29.99
CA GLY A 157 10.78 -21.69 -30.83
C GLY A 157 11.10 -20.22 -30.56
N GLU A 158 10.99 -19.38 -31.59
CA GLU A 158 11.18 -17.92 -31.46
C GLU A 158 10.27 -17.33 -30.38
N GLU A 159 9.07 -17.89 -30.24
CA GLU A 159 8.09 -17.53 -29.23
C GLU A 159 8.63 -17.65 -27.80
N THR A 160 9.17 -18.82 -27.45
CA THR A 160 9.73 -19.09 -26.13
C THR A 160 10.92 -18.18 -25.83
N ARG A 161 11.77 -17.92 -26.82
CA ARG A 161 12.92 -17.01 -26.65
C ARG A 161 12.48 -15.58 -26.36
N SER A 162 11.52 -15.07 -27.14
CA SER A 162 10.95 -13.74 -26.95
C SER A 162 10.29 -13.58 -25.57
N LEU A 163 9.59 -14.62 -25.09
CA LEU A 163 9.02 -14.65 -23.74
C LEU A 163 10.09 -14.63 -22.64
N LEU A 164 11.18 -15.38 -22.78
CA LEU A 164 12.29 -15.40 -21.83
C LEU A 164 13.03 -14.06 -21.79
N ASP A 165 13.34 -13.48 -22.95
CA ASP A 165 14.04 -12.20 -23.07
C ASP A 165 13.22 -11.05 -22.43
N ARG A 166 11.90 -11.18 -22.36
CA ARG A 166 11.01 -10.20 -21.71
C ARG A 166 11.06 -10.24 -20.17
N LEU A 167 11.46 -11.36 -19.55
CA LEU A 167 11.33 -11.52 -18.10
C LEU A 167 12.35 -10.69 -17.29
N ASP A 168 13.57 -10.52 -17.81
CA ASP A 168 14.73 -9.82 -17.20
C ASP A 168 14.68 -9.61 -15.65
N PRO A 169 14.59 -10.70 -14.86
CA PRO A 169 14.47 -10.59 -13.41
C PRO A 169 15.82 -10.33 -12.73
N GLU A 170 15.87 -9.47 -11.71
CA GLU A 170 17.08 -9.14 -10.95
C GLU A 170 17.74 -10.35 -10.26
N THR A 171 16.97 -11.39 -9.96
CA THR A 171 17.47 -12.64 -9.37
C THR A 171 17.88 -13.68 -10.41
N GLY A 172 17.73 -13.40 -11.71
CA GLY A 172 17.87 -14.40 -12.77
C GLY A 172 16.71 -15.40 -12.79
N LEU A 173 16.84 -16.44 -13.62
CA LEU A 173 15.82 -17.46 -13.79
C LEU A 173 16.41 -18.83 -14.10
N VAL A 174 15.61 -19.86 -13.86
CA VAL A 174 15.89 -21.25 -14.25
C VAL A 174 14.82 -21.70 -15.22
N PHE A 175 15.21 -22.09 -16.42
CA PHE A 175 14.31 -22.49 -17.49
C PHE A 175 14.32 -24.01 -17.64
N PHE A 176 13.13 -24.62 -17.60
CA PHE A 176 12.90 -26.05 -17.81
C PHE A 176 12.11 -26.25 -19.09
N TYR A 177 12.66 -27.05 -20.01
CA TYR A 177 12.09 -27.25 -21.33
C TYR A 177 12.24 -28.69 -21.80
N ASP A 178 11.16 -29.27 -22.26
CA ASP A 178 11.14 -30.52 -23.01
C ASP A 178 11.12 -30.20 -24.52
N LEU A 179 11.93 -30.87 -25.33
CA LEU A 179 11.98 -30.64 -26.78
C LEU A 179 10.63 -30.92 -27.48
N HIS A 180 9.78 -31.77 -26.87
CA HIS A 180 8.42 -32.03 -27.35
C HIS A 180 7.37 -31.07 -26.75
N ARG A 181 7.82 -30.06 -25.98
CA ARG A 181 7.03 -28.97 -25.41
C ARG A 181 5.96 -29.40 -24.40
N MET A 182 6.08 -30.59 -23.81
CA MET A 182 5.21 -30.95 -22.68
C MET A 182 5.46 -30.05 -21.48
N ILE A 183 6.73 -29.68 -21.26
CA ILE A 183 7.18 -28.76 -20.21
C ILE A 183 7.90 -27.60 -20.88
N SER A 184 7.48 -26.39 -20.56
CA SER A 184 8.05 -25.13 -21.06
C SER A 184 7.74 -24.06 -20.03
N GLU A 185 8.67 -23.86 -19.10
CA GLU A 185 8.46 -23.02 -17.94
C GLU A 185 9.75 -22.39 -17.42
N ALA A 186 9.62 -21.21 -16.83
CA ALA A 186 10.72 -20.50 -16.18
C ALA A 186 10.39 -20.25 -14.71
N ILE A 187 11.36 -20.47 -13.83
CA ILE A 187 11.27 -20.22 -12.40
C ILE A 187 12.21 -19.08 -12.06
N VAL A 188 11.67 -18.01 -11.50
CA VAL A 188 12.42 -16.89 -10.94
C VAL A 188 12.53 -17.12 -9.42
N PRO A 189 13.71 -17.53 -8.92
CA PRO A 189 13.92 -17.73 -7.50
C PRO A 189 13.86 -16.41 -6.70
N PRO A 190 13.62 -16.48 -5.38
CA PRO A 190 13.62 -15.30 -4.51
C PRO A 190 15.02 -14.72 -4.28
N VAL A 191 16.07 -15.49 -4.58
CA VAL A 191 17.48 -15.13 -4.40
C VAL A 191 18.23 -15.33 -5.73
N PRO A 192 19.35 -14.62 -5.94
CA PRO A 192 20.03 -14.61 -7.24
C PRO A 192 20.62 -15.94 -7.68
N VAL A 193 20.47 -16.27 -8.96
CA VAL A 193 21.12 -17.42 -9.61
C VAL A 193 22.61 -17.09 -9.81
N SER A 194 23.49 -17.90 -9.23
CA SER A 194 24.91 -17.54 -9.09
C SER A 194 25.76 -17.73 -10.36
N PHE A 195 25.45 -18.72 -11.21
CA PHE A 195 26.27 -19.02 -12.37
C PHE A 195 25.44 -19.48 -13.59
N PRO A 196 25.88 -19.15 -14.81
CA PRO A 196 25.24 -19.64 -16.02
C PRO A 196 25.58 -21.11 -16.23
N ALA A 197 24.56 -21.93 -16.46
CA ALA A 197 24.74 -23.35 -16.75
C ALA A 197 23.62 -23.86 -17.65
N TRP A 198 23.88 -24.94 -18.39
CA TRP A 198 22.84 -25.64 -19.12
C TRP A 198 23.10 -27.14 -19.13
N HIS A 199 22.01 -27.91 -19.16
CA HIS A 199 22.03 -29.37 -19.17
C HIS A 199 20.96 -29.87 -20.12
N LEU A 200 21.31 -30.82 -20.98
CA LEU A 200 20.37 -31.56 -21.82
C LEU A 200 20.56 -33.05 -21.49
N LYS A 201 19.62 -33.61 -20.74
CA LYS A 201 19.71 -34.94 -20.13
C LYS A 201 18.35 -35.64 -20.17
N GLY A 202 18.31 -36.88 -19.71
CA GLY A 202 17.06 -37.63 -19.53
C GLY A 202 16.26 -37.25 -18.29
N SER A 203 16.73 -36.31 -17.47
CA SER A 203 16.03 -35.74 -16.31
C SER A 203 16.38 -34.27 -16.19
N PHE A 204 15.51 -33.46 -15.60
CA PHE A 204 15.83 -32.06 -15.31
C PHE A 204 16.87 -31.94 -14.20
N GLU A 205 17.78 -30.98 -14.33
CA GLU A 205 18.81 -30.71 -13.33
C GLU A 205 18.28 -29.73 -12.26
N THR A 206 17.56 -30.25 -11.26
CA THR A 206 16.94 -29.41 -10.21
C THR A 206 17.86 -29.11 -9.02
N VAL A 207 18.93 -29.90 -8.84
CA VAL A 207 19.79 -29.85 -7.65
C VAL A 207 20.38 -28.45 -7.38
N PRO A 208 20.96 -27.74 -8.36
CA PRO A 208 21.51 -26.41 -8.09
C PRO A 208 20.43 -25.40 -7.61
N LEU A 209 19.21 -25.48 -8.14
CA LEU A 209 18.11 -24.63 -7.68
C LEU A 209 17.65 -25.02 -6.26
N GLU A 210 17.62 -26.31 -5.93
CA GLU A 210 17.32 -26.77 -4.57
C GLU A 210 18.36 -26.27 -3.56
N GLU A 211 19.64 -26.30 -3.92
CA GLU A 211 20.73 -25.74 -3.11
C GLU A 211 20.52 -24.23 -2.88
N ILE A 212 20.28 -23.46 -3.95
CA ILE A 212 20.00 -22.02 -3.87
C ILE A 212 18.83 -21.71 -2.90
N LEU A 213 17.77 -22.51 -2.92
CA LEU A 213 16.59 -22.35 -2.07
C LEU A 213 16.79 -22.81 -0.62
N ASN A 214 17.91 -23.48 -0.31
CA ASN A 214 18.24 -23.99 1.01
C ASN A 214 19.42 -23.26 1.67
N ILE A 215 20.06 -22.30 0.99
CA ILE A 215 21.11 -21.48 1.60
C ILE A 215 20.49 -20.60 2.69
N ASP A 216 21.09 -20.63 3.88
CA ASP A 216 20.76 -19.71 4.97
C ASP A 216 21.34 -18.33 4.62
N PHE A 217 20.48 -17.40 4.22
CA PHE A 217 20.83 -16.01 3.98
C PHE A 217 20.43 -15.16 5.19
N ARG A 218 21.40 -14.42 5.75
CA ARG A 218 21.11 -13.33 6.68
C ARG A 218 20.57 -12.17 5.87
N MET A 219 19.26 -12.01 5.89
CA MET A 219 18.53 -11.09 5.03
C MET A 219 17.89 -9.97 5.82
N LEU A 220 17.81 -8.81 5.19
CA LEU A 220 17.08 -7.66 5.68
C LEU A 220 15.91 -7.39 4.75
N VAL A 221 14.70 -7.42 5.28
CA VAL A 221 13.47 -7.19 4.52
C VAL A 221 12.94 -5.81 4.86
N LEU A 222 12.88 -4.94 3.87
CA LEU A 222 12.40 -3.57 4.00
C LEU A 222 11.12 -3.40 3.17
N VAL A 223 10.01 -3.12 3.84
CA VAL A 223 8.75 -2.75 3.18
C VAL A 223 8.51 -1.26 3.41
N LEU A 224 8.54 -0.48 2.34
CA LEU A 224 8.57 0.98 2.36
C LEU A 224 7.26 1.56 1.82
N HIS A 225 6.36 2.00 2.70
CA HIS A 225 5.21 2.81 2.31
C HIS A 225 5.21 4.16 3.03
N ALA A 226 4.60 5.15 2.38
CA ALA A 226 4.41 6.47 2.96
C ALA A 226 3.51 6.40 4.20
N GLY A 227 4.11 6.52 5.39
CA GLY A 227 3.40 6.51 6.68
C GLY A 227 3.50 5.20 7.44
N GLU A 228 3.78 4.10 6.75
CA GLU A 228 3.83 2.75 7.31
C GLU A 228 4.98 1.99 6.67
N SER A 229 5.93 1.53 7.47
CA SER A 229 7.05 0.75 6.95
C SER A 229 7.43 -0.35 7.92
N PHE A 230 8.09 -1.37 7.38
CA PHE A 230 8.50 -2.55 8.12
C PHE A 230 9.98 -2.80 7.88
N ILE A 231 10.69 -3.14 8.95
CA ILE A 231 12.06 -3.63 8.90
C ILE A 231 12.08 -4.98 9.59
N GLY A 232 12.48 -6.02 8.87
CA GLY A 232 12.67 -7.36 9.41
C GLY A 232 14.08 -7.87 9.16
N PHE A 233 14.78 -8.26 10.20
CA PHE A 233 16.03 -9.01 10.08
C PHE A 233 15.75 -10.50 10.29
N ALA A 234 16.15 -11.30 9.31
CA ALA A 234 15.98 -12.75 9.30
C ALA A 234 17.37 -13.41 9.14
N PRO A 235 17.84 -14.22 10.09
CA PRO A 235 19.11 -14.94 9.95
C PRO A 235 19.02 -16.08 8.93
N ASP A 236 17.80 -16.54 8.65
CA ASP A 236 17.47 -17.61 7.73
C ASP A 236 16.07 -17.42 7.11
N ALA A 237 15.66 -18.35 6.23
CA ALA A 237 14.39 -18.27 5.51
C ALA A 237 13.13 -18.66 6.33
N ARG A 238 13.22 -18.82 7.66
CA ARG A 238 12.13 -19.35 8.49
C ARG A 238 11.36 -18.27 9.24
N ALA A 239 12.06 -17.35 9.88
CA ALA A 239 11.43 -16.31 10.72
C ALA A 239 12.31 -15.06 10.82
N PHE A 240 11.70 -13.95 11.22
CA PHE A 240 12.42 -12.77 11.65
C PHE A 240 12.88 -12.92 13.10
N ASP A 241 14.17 -12.67 13.35
CA ASP A 241 14.72 -12.56 14.70
C ASP A 241 14.40 -11.19 15.31
N LYS A 242 14.34 -10.16 14.46
CA LYS A 242 13.96 -8.80 14.85
C LYS A 242 13.02 -8.23 13.80
N GLU A 243 11.91 -7.66 14.27
CA GLU A 243 10.92 -6.98 13.43
C GLU A 243 10.53 -5.65 14.06
N GLU A 244 10.49 -4.60 13.24
CA GLU A 244 10.12 -3.25 13.66
C GLU A 244 9.08 -2.67 12.70
N PHE A 245 7.95 -2.23 13.28
CA PHE A 245 6.88 -1.58 12.56
C PHE A 245 6.93 -0.07 12.80
N ILE A 246 7.24 0.68 11.75
CA ILE A 246 7.37 2.13 11.82
C ILE A 246 6.09 2.74 11.28
N LYS A 247 5.38 3.46 12.15
CA LYS A 247 4.21 4.25 11.78
C LYS A 247 4.47 5.73 12.01
N SER A 248 3.96 6.56 11.12
CA SER A 248 3.94 8.02 11.21
C SER A 248 2.62 8.59 10.67
N SER A 249 2.32 9.84 11.01
CA SER A 249 1.06 10.49 10.65
C SER A 249 1.09 11.12 9.24
N VAL A 250 1.58 10.39 8.23
CA VAL A 250 1.54 10.86 6.85
C VAL A 250 0.10 10.84 6.36
N LYS A 251 -0.43 12.00 5.96
CA LYS A 251 -1.79 12.07 5.43
C LYS A 251 -1.87 11.38 4.06
N GLU A 252 -2.95 10.63 3.84
CA GLU A 252 -3.26 10.06 2.52
C GLU A 252 -3.37 11.16 1.46
N LYS A 253 -3.08 10.81 0.21
CA LYS A 253 -3.22 11.75 -0.91
C LYS A 253 -4.69 12.17 -1.01
N HIS A 254 -4.98 13.44 -0.75
CA HIS A 254 -6.30 13.99 -1.02
C HIS A 254 -6.43 14.31 -2.52
N SER A 255 -7.32 13.61 -3.21
CA SER A 255 -7.67 13.86 -4.62
C SER A 255 -8.52 15.13 -4.83
N LYS A 256 -8.86 15.84 -3.74
CA LYS A 256 -9.64 17.07 -3.82
C LYS A 256 -8.73 18.25 -4.15
N GLY A 257 -8.59 18.56 -5.45
CA GLY A 257 -7.89 19.74 -5.92
C GLY A 257 -8.47 21.05 -5.38
N GLY A 258 -7.63 22.07 -5.25
CA GLY A 258 -7.99 23.40 -4.75
C GLY A 258 -6.76 24.27 -4.49
N PHE A 259 -6.96 25.56 -4.18
CA PHE A 259 -5.88 26.53 -3.92
C PHE A 259 -4.92 26.11 -2.79
N SER A 260 -5.34 25.21 -1.90
CA SER A 260 -4.52 24.67 -0.82
C SER A 260 -3.73 23.40 -1.18
N GLN A 261 -3.92 22.83 -2.38
CA GLN A 261 -3.33 21.54 -2.77
C GLN A 261 -1.80 21.54 -2.70
N ARG A 262 -1.14 22.57 -3.26
CA ARG A 262 0.33 22.69 -3.20
C ARG A 262 0.89 22.75 -1.77
N ARG A 263 0.13 23.33 -0.83
CA ARG A 263 0.53 23.39 0.58
C ARG A 263 0.39 22.01 1.24
N PHE A 264 -0.68 21.28 0.93
CA PHE A 264 -0.87 19.91 1.42
C PHE A 264 0.17 18.95 0.86
N GLU A 265 0.51 19.05 -0.42
CA GLU A 265 1.54 18.24 -1.05
C GLU A 265 2.90 18.46 -0.40
N ARG A 266 3.30 19.72 -0.15
CA ARG A 266 4.54 20.04 0.57
C ARG A 266 4.58 19.50 1.99
N LEU A 267 3.52 19.73 2.77
CA LEU A 267 3.44 19.19 4.14
C LEU A 267 3.52 17.66 4.13
N ARG A 268 2.89 17.01 3.14
CA ARG A 268 2.95 15.56 2.99
C ARG A 268 4.36 15.08 2.60
N GLU A 269 5.05 15.78 1.72
CA GLU A 269 6.45 15.48 1.38
C GLU A 269 7.37 15.62 2.61
N GLU A 270 7.17 16.65 3.44
CA GLU A 270 7.86 16.84 4.72
C GLU A 270 7.55 15.69 5.69
N ASP A 271 6.29 15.29 5.83
CA ASP A 271 5.87 14.16 6.68
C ASP A 271 6.52 12.84 6.21
N ILE A 272 6.60 12.62 4.88
CA ILE A 272 7.26 11.45 4.29
C ILE A 272 8.76 11.46 4.57
N ALA A 273 9.42 12.61 4.42
CA ALA A 273 10.85 12.74 4.71
C ALA A 273 11.13 12.40 6.19
N HIS A 274 10.32 12.92 7.11
CA HIS A 274 10.44 12.61 8.54
C HIS A 274 10.20 11.12 8.84
N HIS A 275 9.24 10.49 8.14
CA HIS A 275 9.02 9.05 8.24
C HIS A 275 10.24 8.25 7.77
N MET A 276 10.84 8.63 6.64
CA MET A 276 12.04 7.99 6.12
C MET A 276 13.25 8.18 7.05
N ASP A 277 13.41 9.36 7.66
CA ASP A 277 14.49 9.58 8.63
C ASP A 277 14.35 8.67 9.85
N LYS A 278 13.13 8.57 10.42
CA LYS A 278 12.84 7.61 11.51
C LYS A 278 13.09 6.16 11.09
N PHE A 279 12.80 5.84 9.82
CA PHE A 279 13.06 4.52 9.26
C PHE A 279 14.56 4.24 9.21
N PHE A 280 15.38 5.18 8.72
CA PHE A 280 16.83 5.02 8.68
C PHE A 280 17.47 4.95 10.08
N GLU A 281 17.00 5.74 11.04
CA GLU A 281 17.47 5.62 12.43
C GLU A 281 17.23 4.21 13.00
N THR A 282 16.06 3.64 12.74
CA THR A 282 15.75 2.26 13.16
C THR A 282 16.59 1.24 12.38
N LEU A 283 16.75 1.46 11.08
CA LEU A 283 17.52 0.60 10.19
C LEU A 283 18.98 0.52 10.63
N ASP A 284 19.61 1.66 10.91
CA ASP A 284 21.02 1.74 11.31
C ASP A 284 21.26 0.95 12.60
N ASN A 285 20.38 1.06 13.59
CA ASN A 285 20.44 0.25 14.81
C ASN A 285 20.37 -1.26 14.52
N ILE A 286 19.47 -1.67 13.60
CA ILE A 286 19.33 -3.08 13.21
C ILE A 286 20.57 -3.56 12.46
N LEU A 287 21.12 -2.75 11.56
CA LEU A 287 22.33 -3.06 10.81
C LEU A 287 23.54 -3.24 11.74
N GLU A 288 23.71 -2.35 12.73
CA GLU A 288 24.80 -2.41 13.70
C GLU A 288 24.72 -3.68 14.57
N GLU A 289 23.54 -4.06 15.04
CA GLU A 289 23.33 -5.24 15.88
C GLU A 289 23.44 -6.57 15.13
N ASN A 290 23.07 -6.60 13.84
CA ASN A 290 22.85 -7.84 13.10
C ASN A 290 23.81 -8.06 11.92
N SER A 291 24.84 -7.23 11.79
CA SER A 291 25.93 -7.41 10.83
C SER A 291 26.69 -8.74 11.08
N PRO A 292 27.11 -9.48 10.04
CA PRO A 292 26.98 -9.18 8.60
C PRO A 292 25.62 -9.56 8.00
N ILE A 293 25.23 -8.86 6.95
CA ILE A 293 24.01 -9.10 6.16
C ILE A 293 24.43 -9.51 4.74
N ASN A 294 23.80 -10.56 4.22
CA ASN A 294 24.08 -11.07 2.88
C ASN A 294 23.31 -10.28 1.81
N CYS A 295 22.01 -10.03 2.02
CA CYS A 295 21.17 -9.33 1.06
C CYS A 295 20.09 -8.48 1.73
N VAL A 296 19.61 -7.49 0.98
CA VAL A 296 18.49 -6.63 1.35
C VAL A 296 17.38 -6.82 0.32
N ILE A 297 16.19 -7.21 0.79
CA ILE A 297 15.00 -7.30 -0.05
C ILE A 297 14.18 -6.03 0.14
N LEU A 298 13.96 -5.30 -0.94
CA LEU A 298 13.17 -4.08 -0.98
C LEU A 298 11.78 -4.33 -1.57
N ASN A 299 10.75 -3.82 -0.90
CA ASN A 299 9.37 -3.80 -1.36
C ASN A 299 8.71 -2.46 -1.02
N GLY A 300 7.69 -2.06 -1.76
CA GLY A 300 6.87 -0.88 -1.47
C GLY A 300 6.88 0.19 -2.55
N ASP A 301 6.75 1.46 -2.15
CA ASP A 301 6.63 2.62 -3.03
C ASP A 301 7.95 2.87 -3.80
N ALA A 302 7.89 2.87 -5.13
CA ALA A 302 9.07 3.00 -6.00
C ALA A 302 9.92 4.26 -5.75
N GLN A 303 9.31 5.36 -5.29
CA GLN A 303 10.05 6.57 -4.93
C GLN A 303 10.88 6.37 -3.65
N LEU A 304 10.30 5.69 -2.65
CA LEU A 304 10.96 5.41 -1.37
C LEU A 304 12.03 4.33 -1.54
N ILE A 305 11.79 3.31 -2.37
CA ILE A 305 12.80 2.31 -2.74
C ILE A 305 14.03 3.00 -3.34
N LYS A 306 13.85 3.91 -4.30
CA LYS A 306 14.95 4.67 -4.90
C LYS A 306 15.70 5.54 -3.90
N GLU A 307 15.00 6.11 -2.92
CA GLU A 307 15.65 6.84 -1.83
C GLU A 307 16.47 5.90 -0.95
N ALA A 308 15.91 4.74 -0.59
CA ALA A 308 16.59 3.75 0.24
C ALA A 308 17.83 3.16 -0.42
N GLN A 309 17.77 2.83 -1.71
CA GLN A 309 18.92 2.39 -2.50
C GLN A 309 20.10 3.38 -2.46
N ARG A 310 19.83 4.69 -2.28
CA ARG A 310 20.90 5.71 -2.19
C ARG A 310 21.52 5.82 -0.81
N ARG A 311 20.79 5.47 0.25
CA ARG A 311 21.27 5.54 1.64
C ARG A 311 21.84 4.21 2.13
N LEU A 312 21.46 3.09 1.53
CA LEU A 312 21.98 1.76 1.89
C LEU A 312 23.48 1.62 1.55
N PRO A 313 24.25 0.84 2.34
CA PRO A 313 25.65 0.54 2.05
C PRO A 313 25.84 -0.13 0.68
N LEU A 314 26.85 0.32 -0.08
CA LEU A 314 27.14 -0.16 -1.44
C LEU A 314 27.56 -1.64 -1.54
N ASN A 315 27.91 -2.27 -0.41
CA ASN A 315 28.40 -3.64 -0.35
C ASN A 315 27.29 -4.68 -0.15
N LEU A 316 26.03 -4.26 -0.04
CA LEU A 316 24.89 -5.16 0.12
C LEU A 316 24.29 -5.52 -1.24
N GLU A 317 23.96 -6.79 -1.41
CA GLU A 317 23.17 -7.25 -2.55
C GLU A 317 21.71 -6.82 -2.36
N ILE A 318 21.22 -5.96 -3.24
CA ILE A 318 19.86 -5.41 -3.18
C ILE A 318 18.98 -6.15 -4.18
N ILE A 319 17.82 -6.61 -3.72
CA ILE A 319 16.83 -7.32 -4.53
C ILE A 319 15.51 -6.57 -4.42
N GLU A 320 15.01 -6.01 -5.52
CA GLU A 320 13.67 -5.42 -5.56
C GLU A 320 12.62 -6.50 -5.81
N LYS A 321 11.69 -6.65 -4.87
CA LYS A 321 10.60 -7.63 -4.97
C LYS A 321 9.27 -6.91 -5.06
N PRO A 322 8.68 -6.74 -6.26
CA PRO A 322 7.38 -6.09 -6.39
C PRO A 322 6.26 -7.02 -5.89
N ALA A 323 5.60 -6.61 -4.81
CA ALA A 323 4.46 -7.30 -4.19
C ALA A 323 3.57 -6.27 -3.47
N ASP A 324 2.26 -6.51 -3.42
CA ASP A 324 1.30 -5.66 -2.68
C ASP A 324 1.23 -6.13 -1.22
N ILE A 325 2.13 -5.62 -0.38
CA ILE A 325 2.21 -5.96 1.04
C ILE A 325 1.57 -4.84 1.87
N LYS A 326 0.53 -5.15 2.63
CA LYS A 326 -0.13 -4.18 3.52
C LYS A 326 0.41 -4.33 4.93
N VAL A 327 1.42 -3.54 5.27
CA VAL A 327 2.17 -3.63 6.54
C VAL A 327 1.27 -3.74 7.79
N GLU A 328 0.16 -3.00 7.86
CA GLU A 328 -0.75 -3.08 9.03
C GLU A 328 -1.56 -4.37 9.15
N LYS A 329 -1.78 -5.06 8.05
CA LYS A 329 -2.68 -6.22 7.96
C LYS A 329 -1.93 -7.54 7.81
N THR A 330 -0.65 -7.47 7.42
CA THR A 330 0.20 -8.61 7.13
C THR A 330 1.19 -8.78 8.27
N GLY A 331 1.13 -9.93 8.97
CA GLY A 331 2.10 -10.26 10.00
C GLY A 331 3.49 -10.56 9.41
N GLY A 332 4.55 -10.46 10.23
CA GLY A 332 5.93 -10.68 9.79
C GLY A 332 6.14 -12.02 9.05
N GLU A 333 5.53 -13.11 9.53
CA GLU A 333 5.60 -14.41 8.87
C GLU A 333 5.03 -14.39 7.42
N GLU A 334 3.93 -13.67 7.21
CA GLU A 334 3.32 -13.57 5.88
C GLU A 334 4.14 -12.65 4.96
N ILE A 335 4.75 -11.58 5.50
CA ILE A 335 5.71 -10.74 4.78
C ILE A 335 6.88 -11.61 4.30
N LEU A 336 7.51 -12.37 5.21
CA LEU A 336 8.65 -13.23 4.91
C LEU A 336 8.30 -14.28 3.83
N ARG A 337 7.15 -14.95 3.99
CA ARG A 337 6.65 -15.91 2.99
C ARG A 337 6.43 -15.28 1.62
N THR A 338 5.96 -14.04 1.57
CA THR A 338 5.67 -13.32 0.34
C THR A 338 6.97 -12.94 -0.38
N VAL A 339 7.94 -12.37 0.34
CA VAL A 339 9.21 -11.96 -0.27
C VAL A 339 10.07 -13.14 -0.72
N LEU A 340 10.03 -14.26 0.02
CA LEU A 340 10.74 -15.50 -0.30
C LEU A 340 10.00 -16.41 -1.29
N SER A 341 8.95 -15.91 -1.95
CA SER A 341 8.24 -16.66 -2.96
C SER A 341 8.98 -16.67 -4.31
N SER A 342 8.99 -17.83 -4.96
CA SER A 342 9.45 -17.99 -6.34
C SER A 342 8.30 -17.68 -7.30
N ARG A 343 8.59 -17.08 -8.45
CA ARG A 343 7.59 -16.94 -9.53
C ARG A 343 7.83 -18.01 -10.59
N ARG A 344 6.77 -18.72 -10.97
CA ARG A 344 6.79 -19.70 -12.05
C ARG A 344 5.99 -19.14 -13.21
N TYR A 345 6.60 -19.10 -14.39
CA TYR A 345 6.03 -18.65 -15.64
C TYR A 345 5.86 -19.86 -16.53
N LEU A 346 4.65 -20.07 -17.05
CA LEU A 346 4.36 -21.07 -18.08
C LEU A 346 4.50 -20.38 -19.43
N LEU A 347 5.48 -20.80 -20.22
CA LEU A 347 5.78 -20.20 -21.54
C LEU A 347 4.98 -20.89 -22.63
#